data_AF-A0A356J3C4-F1
#
_entry.id   AF-A0A356J3C4-F1
#
_cell.length_a   1.000
_cell.length_b   1.000
_cell.length_c   1.000
_cell.angle_alpha   90.00
_cell.angle_beta   90.00
_cell.angle_gamma   90.00
#
_symmetry.space_group_name_H-M   'P 1'
#
loop_
_entity.id
_entity.type
_entity.pdbx_description
1 polymer ?
#
loop_
_entity_poly.entity_id
_entity_poly.type
_entity_poly.pdbx_seq_one_letter_code
_entity_poly.pdbx_strand_id
1 'polypeptide(L)'
;MKKLTILAASLATAAMAEAVPEVSNVTMGQNLNSRKVTITYSLAKAPAIVTFDIQTNKTGNATETESDWVSIGGENIRFATGDVWKKVESGENRKIIWRADQSWRGHKVDNARAVVTAWSLDNPPDYMVVDLADSAKANTETYYPSEGCLPGGLLTNPDYRTTKLVLRKIPAKGVEWTMGSAESEIGHDRKTEATHAVTLDANYYIGVFPVTQSQYVQVQTIRYPEAFATDGTMRPTTRVSYNELRNAKGTSNSNVPAADFNYDYPNIPHSDSFLGLLRTKTGLAFDLPSEAQWEFASRAGNGSGYWGDGSAILSADQDANLAKLGRVSYNSDSETKQTVAVGSYAPNAWGIYDMYGNVWEWCLDWYAADISALNGEVNQTSSDGRVRRGGSFYSTATACRSAARSYKVSSDKRNDDLGFRLALPIANAADGE
;
A
#
# COMPACT_ATOMS: atom_id res chain seq x y z
N MET A 1 26.10 -29.26 54.42
CA MET A 1 26.53 -29.39 53.01
C MET A 1 25.38 -30.01 52.20
N LYS A 2 24.57 -29.18 51.54
CA LYS A 2 23.54 -29.62 50.59
C LYS A 2 24.02 -29.23 49.20
N LYS A 3 24.22 -30.22 48.33
CA LYS A 3 24.57 -30.05 46.92
C LYS A 3 23.36 -29.43 46.20
N LEU A 4 23.56 -28.26 45.58
CA LEU A 4 22.60 -27.67 44.65
C LEU A 4 23.19 -27.83 43.25
N THR A 5 22.65 -28.77 42.49
CA THR A 5 22.98 -28.97 41.07
C THR A 5 22.08 -28.05 40.26
N ILE A 6 22.62 -26.98 39.69
CA ILE A 6 21.90 -26.13 38.74
C ILE A 6 22.04 -26.77 37.37
N LEU A 7 20.97 -27.37 36.86
CA LEU A 7 20.84 -27.74 35.45
C LEU A 7 20.53 -26.45 34.67
N ALA A 8 21.49 -25.93 33.91
CA ALA A 8 21.22 -24.93 32.89
C ALA A 8 20.67 -25.66 31.65
N ALA A 9 19.36 -25.57 31.43
CA ALA A 9 18.74 -25.98 30.17
C ALA A 9 18.96 -24.88 29.14
N SER A 10 19.93 -25.07 28.24
CA SER A 10 20.04 -24.25 27.03
C SER A 10 18.95 -24.70 26.05
N LEU A 11 17.81 -23.99 26.01
CA LEU A 11 16.93 -24.04 24.85
C LEU A 11 17.65 -23.34 23.70
N ALA A 12 18.29 -24.12 22.83
CA ALA A 12 18.59 -23.67 21.48
C ALA A 12 17.27 -23.70 20.71
N THR A 13 16.64 -22.54 20.54
CA THR A 13 15.58 -22.38 19.55
C THR A 13 16.21 -22.55 18.18
N ALA A 14 16.05 -23.73 17.59
CA ALA A 14 16.27 -23.91 16.17
C ALA A 14 15.22 -23.06 15.45
N ALA A 15 15.62 -21.87 14.97
CA ALA A 15 14.82 -21.14 14.00
C ALA A 15 14.64 -22.07 12.80
N MET A 16 13.43 -22.61 12.62
CA MET A 16 13.11 -23.33 11.40
C MET A 16 13.24 -22.33 10.27
N ALA A 17 14.22 -22.52 9.39
CA ALA A 17 14.35 -21.73 8.18
C ALA A 17 13.05 -21.88 7.40
N GLU A 18 12.37 -20.75 7.16
CA GLU A 18 11.10 -20.70 6.45
C GLU A 18 11.23 -21.37 5.08
N ALA A 19 10.28 -22.22 4.72
CA ALA A 19 10.35 -22.97 3.47
C ALA A 19 10.19 -22.02 2.28
N VAL A 20 11.32 -21.64 1.67
CA VAL A 20 11.33 -20.79 0.47
C VAL A 20 10.69 -21.57 -0.70
N PRO A 21 9.67 -21.01 -1.38
CA PRO A 21 9.02 -21.69 -2.48
C PRO A 21 9.98 -21.86 -3.67
N GLU A 22 9.88 -23.02 -4.34
CA GLU A 22 10.78 -23.36 -5.44
C GLU A 22 10.04 -23.68 -6.73
N VAL A 23 10.49 -23.07 -7.81
CA VAL A 23 10.02 -23.32 -9.18
C VAL A 23 11.00 -24.21 -9.90
N SER A 24 10.48 -25.24 -10.56
CA SER A 24 11.29 -26.11 -11.44
C SER A 24 10.48 -26.58 -12.66
N ASN A 25 11.13 -27.29 -13.57
CA ASN A 25 10.50 -27.91 -14.75
C ASN A 25 9.71 -26.91 -15.61
N VAL A 26 10.20 -25.68 -15.74
CA VAL A 26 9.54 -24.65 -16.55
C VAL A 26 9.67 -25.02 -18.03
N THR A 27 8.54 -25.22 -18.70
CA THR A 27 8.50 -25.41 -20.15
C THR A 27 7.51 -24.44 -20.78
N MET A 28 7.78 -24.03 -22.02
CA MET A 28 6.96 -23.09 -22.76
C MET A 28 6.67 -23.65 -24.15
N GLY A 29 5.38 -23.65 -24.53
CA GLY A 29 4.93 -24.02 -25.87
C GLY A 29 3.97 -22.99 -26.43
N GLN A 30 4.10 -22.64 -27.70
CA GLN A 30 3.18 -21.74 -28.40
C GLN A 30 2.32 -22.48 -29.42
N ASN A 31 1.02 -22.21 -29.40
CA ASN A 31 0.13 -22.65 -30.46
C ASN A 31 0.34 -21.80 -31.73
N LEU A 32 0.71 -22.43 -32.84
CA LEU A 32 1.09 -21.74 -34.08
C LEU A 32 0.00 -20.84 -34.68
N ASN A 33 -1.27 -21.21 -34.53
CA ASN A 33 -2.39 -20.47 -35.13
C ASN A 33 -2.86 -19.32 -34.25
N SER A 34 -3.05 -19.59 -32.96
CA SER A 34 -3.61 -18.61 -32.01
C SER A 34 -2.55 -17.76 -31.32
N ARG A 35 -1.27 -18.11 -31.45
CA ARG A 35 -0.12 -17.56 -30.70
C ARG A 35 -0.30 -17.59 -29.17
N LYS A 36 -1.24 -18.39 -28.66
CA LYS A 36 -1.38 -18.64 -27.23
C LYS A 36 -0.15 -19.40 -26.74
N VAL A 37 0.48 -18.86 -25.70
CA VAL A 37 1.62 -19.49 -25.05
C VAL A 37 1.11 -20.22 -23.80
N THR A 38 1.46 -21.49 -23.68
CA THR A 38 1.27 -22.30 -22.48
C THR A 38 2.61 -22.48 -21.80
N ILE A 39 2.68 -22.08 -20.54
CA ILE A 39 3.83 -22.31 -19.67
C ILE A 39 3.39 -23.33 -18.62
N THR A 40 4.17 -24.39 -18.44
CA THR A 40 3.99 -25.35 -17.35
C THR A 40 5.20 -25.37 -16.45
N TYR A 41 4.98 -25.62 -15.16
CA TYR A 41 6.03 -25.65 -14.14
C TYR A 41 5.61 -26.51 -12.94
N SER A 42 6.58 -26.81 -12.07
CA SER A 42 6.34 -27.38 -10.74
C SER A 42 6.62 -26.31 -9.68
N LEU A 43 5.78 -26.26 -8.63
CA LEU A 43 5.96 -25.44 -7.44
C LEU A 43 6.11 -26.36 -6.22
N ALA A 44 7.22 -26.26 -5.51
CA ALA A 44 7.53 -27.10 -4.35
C ALA A 44 7.79 -26.27 -3.09
N LYS A 45 7.93 -26.97 -1.96
CA LYS A 45 8.27 -26.49 -0.61
C LYS A 45 7.21 -25.65 0.11
N ALA A 46 6.59 -24.70 -0.58
CA ALA A 46 5.57 -23.83 0.01
C ALA A 46 4.60 -23.28 -1.05
N PRO A 47 3.39 -22.85 -0.66
CA PRO A 47 2.56 -22.01 -1.52
C PRO A 47 3.26 -20.67 -1.79
N ALA A 48 2.96 -20.07 -2.94
CA ALA A 48 3.60 -18.84 -3.37
C ALA A 48 2.63 -17.97 -4.17
N ILE A 49 2.91 -16.66 -4.23
CA ILE A 49 2.35 -15.83 -5.27
C ILE A 49 3.18 -16.05 -6.54
N VAL A 50 2.53 -16.40 -7.64
CA VAL A 50 3.26 -16.72 -8.89
C VAL A 50 3.15 -15.58 -9.87
N THR A 51 4.29 -15.16 -10.42
CA THR A 51 4.35 -14.23 -11.56
C THR A 51 5.22 -14.84 -12.65
N PHE A 52 5.21 -14.26 -13.84
CA PHE A 52 6.09 -14.70 -14.90
C PHE A 52 6.56 -13.53 -15.75
N ASP A 53 7.63 -13.78 -16.48
CA ASP A 53 8.15 -12.93 -17.52
C ASP A 53 8.48 -13.78 -18.76
N ILE A 54 8.59 -13.11 -19.90
CA ILE A 54 9.12 -13.68 -21.14
C ILE A 54 10.41 -12.96 -21.44
N GLN A 55 11.45 -13.74 -21.74
CA GLN A 55 12.74 -13.21 -22.12
C GLN A 55 13.08 -13.62 -23.54
N THR A 56 13.76 -12.73 -24.25
CA THR A 56 14.32 -13.00 -25.58
C THR A 56 15.84 -12.90 -25.54
N ASN A 57 16.50 -13.65 -26.43
CA ASN A 57 17.95 -13.62 -26.51
C ASN A 57 18.44 -12.49 -27.45
N LYS A 58 19.29 -11.60 -26.92
CA LYS A 58 19.89 -10.47 -27.65
C LYS A 58 20.69 -10.88 -28.89
N THR A 59 21.28 -12.07 -28.89
CA THR A 59 22.23 -12.51 -29.92
C THR A 59 21.53 -13.13 -31.15
N GLY A 60 20.23 -13.37 -31.06
CA GLY A 60 19.47 -14.10 -32.08
C GLY A 60 19.72 -15.62 -32.09
N ASN A 61 20.69 -16.12 -31.33
CA ASN A 61 20.95 -17.55 -31.11
C ASN A 61 20.50 -17.97 -29.72
N ALA A 62 20.16 -19.25 -29.53
CA ALA A 62 19.89 -19.78 -28.19
C ALA A 62 21.24 -20.00 -27.49
N THR A 63 21.66 -19.07 -26.62
CA THR A 63 22.84 -19.22 -25.76
C THR A 63 22.41 -19.62 -24.35
N GLU A 64 23.23 -20.41 -23.67
CA GLU A 64 23.04 -20.76 -22.25
C GLU A 64 23.47 -19.63 -21.30
N THR A 65 24.10 -18.57 -21.84
CA THR A 65 24.61 -17.47 -21.02
C THR A 65 23.46 -16.57 -20.56
N GLU A 66 23.24 -16.55 -19.25
CA GLU A 66 22.13 -15.85 -18.61
C GLU A 66 22.06 -14.34 -18.96
N SER A 67 23.21 -13.68 -19.13
CA SER A 67 23.30 -12.26 -19.47
C SER A 67 22.74 -11.90 -20.86
N ASP A 68 22.58 -12.88 -21.74
CA ASP A 68 22.07 -12.66 -23.10
C ASP A 68 20.54 -12.57 -23.15
N TRP A 69 19.86 -13.02 -22.09
CA TRP A 69 18.41 -13.03 -21.97
C TRP A 69 17.90 -11.73 -21.37
N VAL A 70 16.91 -11.12 -22.03
CA VAL A 70 16.34 -9.84 -21.63
C VAL A 70 14.83 -9.94 -21.56
N SER A 71 14.27 -9.45 -20.46
CA SER A 71 12.83 -9.26 -20.30
C SER A 71 12.25 -8.50 -21.49
N ILE A 72 11.08 -8.94 -21.96
CA ILE A 72 10.32 -8.15 -22.94
C ILE A 72 9.59 -6.97 -22.29
N GLY A 73 9.71 -6.76 -20.98
CA GLY A 73 9.03 -5.69 -20.25
C GLY A 73 7.64 -6.10 -19.77
N GLY A 74 7.31 -5.76 -18.53
CA GLY A 74 6.04 -6.10 -17.88
C GLY A 74 4.81 -5.55 -18.59
N GLU A 75 4.95 -4.44 -19.30
CA GLU A 75 3.90 -3.84 -20.11
C GLU A 75 3.45 -4.75 -21.26
N ASN A 76 4.30 -5.68 -21.70
CA ASN A 76 4.03 -6.69 -22.72
C ASN A 76 3.52 -8.02 -22.11
N ILE A 77 3.53 -8.15 -20.78
CA ILE A 77 3.04 -9.34 -20.06
C ILE A 77 1.61 -9.08 -19.56
N ARG A 78 0.66 -9.02 -20.50
CA ARG A 78 -0.79 -8.82 -20.22
C ARG A 78 -1.61 -10.04 -20.61
N PHE A 79 -2.91 -10.03 -20.30
CA PHE A 79 -3.87 -11.05 -20.77
C PHE A 79 -3.41 -12.50 -20.49
N ALA A 80 -2.93 -12.73 -19.27
CA ALA A 80 -2.57 -14.06 -18.79
C ALA A 80 -3.66 -14.63 -17.87
N THR A 81 -3.80 -15.95 -17.87
CA THR A 81 -4.72 -16.69 -17.00
C THR A 81 -4.05 -17.95 -16.45
N GLY A 82 -4.72 -18.63 -15.52
CA GLY A 82 -4.18 -19.81 -14.84
C GLY A 82 -3.53 -19.44 -13.51
N ASP A 83 -2.37 -20.03 -13.24
CA ASP A 83 -1.61 -19.91 -12.00
C ASP A 83 -0.67 -18.69 -12.02
N VAL A 84 -1.25 -17.49 -12.17
CA VAL A 84 -0.49 -16.23 -12.32
C VAL A 84 -1.17 -15.08 -11.57
N TRP A 85 -0.35 -14.20 -11.02
CA TRP A 85 -0.69 -12.99 -10.25
C TRP A 85 -1.56 -13.23 -9.02
N LYS A 86 -1.49 -14.44 -8.45
CA LYS A 86 -2.29 -14.87 -7.30
C LYS A 86 -1.52 -15.91 -6.49
N LYS A 87 -2.03 -16.23 -5.30
CA LYS A 87 -1.56 -17.37 -4.51
C LYS A 87 -1.82 -18.69 -5.25
N VAL A 88 -0.81 -19.54 -5.28
CA VAL A 88 -0.82 -20.88 -5.90
C VAL A 88 -0.26 -21.87 -4.88
N GLU A 89 -1.00 -22.93 -4.63
CA GLU A 89 -0.55 -24.03 -3.77
C GLU A 89 0.58 -24.82 -4.42
N SER A 90 1.44 -25.47 -3.63
CA SER A 90 2.47 -26.37 -4.19
C SER A 90 1.83 -27.48 -5.03
N GLY A 91 2.53 -27.93 -6.06
CA GLY A 91 2.07 -28.98 -6.95
C GLY A 91 2.84 -29.03 -8.27
N GLU A 92 2.68 -30.13 -8.97
CA GLU A 92 3.25 -30.34 -10.30
C GLU A 92 2.26 -29.93 -11.39
N ASN A 93 2.77 -29.76 -12.61
CA ASN A 93 1.96 -29.46 -13.81
C ASN A 93 1.10 -28.19 -13.66
N ARG A 94 1.57 -27.22 -12.88
CA ARG A 94 0.98 -25.88 -12.76
C ARG A 94 1.05 -25.18 -14.11
N LYS A 95 0.09 -24.29 -14.40
CA LYS A 95 -0.09 -23.76 -15.76
C LYS A 95 -0.40 -22.27 -15.82
N ILE A 96 0.33 -21.57 -16.67
CA ILE A 96 0.05 -20.19 -17.07
C ILE A 96 -0.28 -20.18 -18.56
N ILE A 97 -1.33 -19.46 -18.95
CA ILE A 97 -1.73 -19.26 -20.34
C ILE A 97 -1.60 -17.77 -20.65
N TRP A 98 -0.77 -17.42 -21.63
CA TRP A 98 -0.52 -16.04 -22.03
C TRP A 98 -0.96 -15.78 -23.48
N ARG A 99 -1.68 -14.67 -23.69
CA ARG A 99 -2.15 -14.23 -25.02
C ARG A 99 -1.13 -13.33 -25.70
N ALA A 100 -0.04 -13.92 -26.20
CA ALA A 100 1.01 -13.17 -26.91
C ALA A 100 0.47 -12.41 -28.14
N ASP A 101 -0.58 -12.92 -28.78
CA ASP A 101 -1.31 -12.26 -29.87
C ASP A 101 -1.90 -10.90 -29.48
N GLN A 102 -2.22 -10.70 -28.20
CA GLN A 102 -2.83 -9.49 -27.69
C GLN A 102 -1.82 -8.61 -26.95
N SER A 103 -0.95 -9.22 -26.15
CA SER A 103 -0.04 -8.53 -25.26
C SER A 103 1.24 -8.07 -25.95
N TRP A 104 1.69 -8.79 -26.98
CA TRP A 104 2.94 -8.51 -27.69
C TRP A 104 2.73 -8.58 -29.21
N ARG A 105 1.88 -7.68 -29.70
CA ARG A 105 1.47 -7.57 -31.10
C ARG A 105 2.67 -7.24 -31.99
N GLY A 106 2.70 -7.84 -33.18
CA GLY A 106 3.78 -7.63 -34.16
C GLY A 106 5.10 -8.35 -33.87
N HIS A 107 5.27 -8.93 -32.68
CA HIS A 107 6.47 -9.65 -32.29
C HIS A 107 6.27 -11.16 -32.40
N LYS A 108 7.36 -11.91 -32.54
CA LYS A 108 7.33 -13.37 -32.51
C LYS A 108 7.91 -13.88 -31.20
N VAL A 109 7.41 -15.02 -30.71
CA VAL A 109 7.91 -15.66 -29.49
C VAL A 109 8.89 -16.76 -29.90
N ASP A 110 9.83 -16.39 -30.75
CA ASP A 110 10.84 -17.26 -31.34
C ASP A 110 12.15 -16.98 -30.59
N ASN A 111 12.92 -18.01 -30.24
CA ASN A 111 14.11 -17.85 -29.38
C ASN A 111 13.81 -17.08 -28.08
N ALA A 112 12.70 -17.46 -27.44
CA ALA A 112 12.20 -16.89 -26.20
C ALA A 112 12.13 -17.98 -25.11
N ARG A 113 12.20 -17.58 -23.84
CA ARG A 113 11.96 -18.46 -22.69
C ARG A 113 11.00 -17.82 -21.70
N ALA A 114 10.29 -18.66 -20.95
CA ALA A 114 9.50 -18.23 -19.83
C ALA A 114 10.33 -18.27 -18.54
N VAL A 115 10.24 -17.22 -17.74
CA VAL A 115 10.78 -17.18 -16.39
C VAL A 115 9.60 -17.10 -15.43
N VAL A 116 9.43 -18.12 -14.60
CA VAL A 116 8.37 -18.16 -13.58
C VAL A 116 9.00 -17.85 -12.24
N THR A 117 8.45 -16.84 -11.54
CA THR A 117 8.91 -16.42 -10.21
C THR A 117 7.86 -16.78 -9.18
N ALA A 118 8.26 -17.52 -8.15
CA ALA A 118 7.47 -17.78 -6.96
C ALA A 118 7.91 -16.86 -5.83
N TRP A 119 7.00 -16.01 -5.38
CA TRP A 119 7.21 -15.07 -4.28
C TRP A 119 6.66 -15.71 -3.01
N SER A 120 7.44 -15.69 -1.93
CA SER A 120 6.96 -16.11 -0.62
C SER A 120 5.84 -15.18 -0.15
N LEU A 121 4.94 -15.69 0.70
CA LEU A 121 3.76 -14.93 1.13
C LEU A 121 4.13 -13.78 2.09
N ASP A 122 5.26 -13.88 2.78
CA ASP A 122 5.84 -12.85 3.64
C ASP A 122 6.65 -11.77 2.87
N ASN A 123 6.98 -12.05 1.60
CA ASN A 123 7.65 -11.12 0.69
C ASN A 123 6.99 -11.12 -0.70
N PRO A 124 5.72 -10.70 -0.79
CA PRO A 124 4.93 -10.72 -2.02
C PRO A 124 5.43 -9.66 -3.03
N PRO A 125 4.93 -9.66 -4.29
CA PRO A 125 5.29 -8.65 -5.28
C PRO A 125 5.04 -7.20 -4.85
N ASP A 126 5.68 -6.25 -5.52
CA ASP A 126 5.67 -4.84 -5.11
C ASP A 126 4.30 -4.15 -5.18
N TYR A 127 3.40 -4.62 -6.04
CA TYR A 127 2.06 -4.06 -6.21
C TYR A 127 0.99 -5.11 -5.99
N MET A 128 -0.06 -4.74 -5.27
CA MET A 128 -1.29 -5.51 -5.14
C MET A 128 -2.47 -4.67 -5.59
N VAL A 129 -3.35 -5.24 -6.38
CA VAL A 129 -4.59 -4.61 -6.85
C VAL A 129 -5.77 -5.39 -6.29
N VAL A 130 -6.71 -4.72 -5.65
CA VAL A 130 -7.95 -5.31 -5.13
C VAL A 130 -9.15 -4.72 -5.87
N ASP A 131 -9.95 -5.56 -6.51
CA ASP A 131 -11.15 -5.14 -7.23
C ASP A 131 -12.35 -5.01 -6.27
N LEU A 132 -12.93 -3.80 -6.17
CA LEU A 132 -14.08 -3.51 -5.31
C LEU A 132 -15.42 -3.66 -6.05
N ALA A 133 -15.44 -3.71 -7.38
CA ALA A 133 -16.68 -3.78 -8.15
C ALA A 133 -17.33 -5.17 -8.11
N ASP A 134 -16.54 -6.22 -7.92
CA ASP A 134 -17.02 -7.61 -7.94
C ASP A 134 -17.29 -8.12 -6.53
N SER A 135 -18.55 -8.07 -6.09
CA SER A 135 -18.96 -8.53 -4.75
C SER A 135 -19.00 -10.06 -4.60
N ALA A 136 -18.67 -10.83 -5.64
CA ALA A 136 -18.92 -12.27 -5.69
C ALA A 136 -17.66 -13.15 -5.72
N LYS A 137 -16.45 -12.58 -5.71
CA LYS A 137 -15.21 -13.37 -5.83
C LYS A 137 -14.45 -13.45 -4.51
N ALA A 138 -14.24 -14.66 -4.02
CA ALA A 138 -13.07 -14.96 -3.19
C ALA A 138 -11.80 -14.73 -4.04
N ASN A 139 -10.72 -14.21 -3.44
CA ASN A 139 -9.47 -13.83 -4.12
C ASN A 139 -9.63 -12.64 -5.09
N THR A 140 -9.97 -11.47 -4.55
CA THR A 140 -10.13 -10.21 -5.32
C THR A 140 -8.80 -9.53 -5.63
N GLU A 141 -7.72 -10.03 -5.03
CA GLU A 141 -6.39 -9.47 -5.14
C GLU A 141 -5.59 -10.06 -6.31
N THR A 142 -4.87 -9.17 -7.01
CA THR A 142 -3.96 -9.51 -8.11
C THR A 142 -2.61 -8.86 -7.86
N TYR A 143 -1.52 -9.61 -8.01
CA TYR A 143 -0.18 -9.16 -7.65
C TYR A 143 0.70 -8.88 -8.87
N TYR A 144 1.49 -7.81 -8.81
CA TYR A 144 2.34 -7.37 -9.91
C TYR A 144 3.76 -7.02 -9.41
N PRO A 145 4.83 -7.48 -10.10
CA PRO A 145 6.21 -7.20 -9.70
C PRO A 145 6.63 -5.73 -9.74
N SER A 146 5.94 -4.89 -10.53
CA SER A 146 6.26 -3.47 -10.69
C SER A 146 5.05 -2.70 -11.23
N GLU A 147 5.10 -1.37 -11.19
CA GLU A 147 4.07 -0.50 -11.75
C GLU A 147 3.87 -0.73 -13.26
N GLY A 148 4.95 -0.96 -14.00
CA GLY A 148 4.91 -1.20 -15.45
C GLY A 148 4.12 -2.46 -15.84
N CYS A 149 3.99 -3.40 -14.90
CA CYS A 149 3.18 -4.61 -15.07
C CYS A 149 1.67 -4.38 -14.90
N LEU A 150 1.22 -3.21 -14.43
CA LEU A 150 -0.20 -2.92 -14.20
C LEU A 150 -0.96 -2.81 -15.54
N PRO A 151 -1.98 -3.66 -15.79
CA PRO A 151 -2.74 -3.63 -17.03
C PRO A 151 -3.40 -2.27 -17.31
N GLY A 152 -3.07 -1.70 -18.47
CA GLY A 152 -3.59 -0.40 -18.89
C GLY A 152 -2.90 0.79 -18.23
N GLY A 153 -1.84 0.58 -17.43
CA GLY A 153 -1.04 1.62 -16.77
C GLY A 153 -1.73 2.29 -15.57
N LEU A 154 -0.96 2.65 -14.54
CA LEU A 154 -1.48 3.14 -13.25
C LEU A 154 -2.41 4.36 -13.40
N LEU A 155 -2.00 5.38 -14.16
CA LEU A 155 -2.79 6.60 -14.34
C LEU A 155 -3.72 6.58 -15.55
N THR A 156 -3.38 5.77 -16.57
CA THR A 156 -4.14 5.65 -17.83
C THR A 156 -5.35 4.71 -17.72
N ASN A 157 -5.32 3.75 -16.78
CA ASN A 157 -6.49 2.94 -16.47
C ASN A 157 -7.31 3.62 -15.34
N PRO A 158 -8.53 4.12 -15.62
CA PRO A 158 -9.35 4.82 -14.64
C PRO A 158 -9.83 3.93 -13.48
N ASP A 159 -9.85 2.61 -13.65
CA ASP A 159 -10.30 1.67 -12.62
C ASP A 159 -9.46 1.79 -11.34
N TYR A 160 -8.15 2.02 -11.48
CA TYR A 160 -7.20 2.14 -10.36
C TYR A 160 -7.46 3.34 -9.44
N ARG A 161 -8.34 4.25 -9.86
CA ARG A 161 -8.77 5.42 -9.09
C ARG A 161 -10.29 5.48 -8.94
N THR A 162 -11.01 4.40 -9.27
CA THR A 162 -12.49 4.39 -9.18
C THR A 162 -13.07 3.11 -8.62
N THR A 163 -12.63 1.94 -9.08
CA THR A 163 -13.22 0.63 -8.74
C THR A 163 -12.21 -0.34 -8.15
N LYS A 164 -10.91 -0.05 -8.24
CA LYS A 164 -9.83 -0.90 -7.74
C LYS A 164 -8.95 -0.14 -6.76
N LEU A 165 -8.54 -0.78 -5.68
CA LEU A 165 -7.48 -0.29 -4.81
C LEU A 165 -6.14 -0.76 -5.37
N VAL A 166 -5.18 0.15 -5.52
CA VAL A 166 -3.79 -0.19 -5.84
C VAL A 166 -2.95 0.07 -4.60
N LEU A 167 -2.21 -0.94 -4.16
CA LEU A 167 -1.33 -0.85 -3.00
C LEU A 167 0.12 -1.09 -3.41
N ARG A 168 1.03 -0.37 -2.77
CA ARG A 168 2.48 -0.49 -2.88
C ARG A 168 3.03 -1.19 -1.64
N LYS A 169 3.82 -2.26 -1.82
CA LYS A 169 4.57 -2.90 -0.74
C LYS A 169 5.62 -1.94 -0.22
N ILE A 170 5.75 -1.84 1.09
CA ILE A 170 6.75 -1.05 1.77
C ILE A 170 7.71 -2.00 2.48
N PRO A 171 8.99 -2.07 2.08
CA PRO A 171 9.97 -2.98 2.64
C PRO A 171 10.52 -2.43 3.97
N ALA A 172 9.67 -2.34 4.99
CA ALA A 172 10.00 -1.72 6.27
C ALA A 172 10.54 -2.69 7.33
N LYS A 173 10.37 -4.01 7.15
CA LYS A 173 10.72 -5.02 8.15
C LYS A 173 12.19 -4.91 8.54
N GLY A 174 12.44 -4.62 9.82
CA GLY A 174 13.80 -4.53 10.38
C GLY A 174 14.61 -3.33 9.91
N VAL A 175 14.01 -2.37 9.20
CA VAL A 175 14.68 -1.12 8.81
C VAL A 175 14.58 -0.14 9.97
N GLU A 176 15.73 0.17 10.56
CA GLU A 176 15.86 1.26 11.52
C GLU A 176 15.91 2.60 10.78
N TRP A 177 15.10 3.57 11.21
CA TRP A 177 15.07 4.91 10.65
C TRP A 177 14.74 5.96 11.70
N THR A 178 14.96 7.24 11.38
CA THR A 178 14.69 8.36 12.29
C THR A 178 13.36 9.03 11.95
N MET A 179 12.40 8.93 12.86
CA MET A 179 11.11 9.61 12.79
C MET A 179 11.19 11.01 13.42
N GLY A 180 10.46 11.99 12.90
CA GLY A 180 10.54 13.40 13.31
C GLY A 180 11.45 14.24 12.40
N SER A 181 11.80 15.45 12.83
CA SER A 181 12.62 16.38 12.02
C SER A 181 13.77 16.97 12.81
N ALA A 182 14.89 17.18 12.14
CA ALA A 182 16.02 17.91 12.70
C ALA A 182 15.62 19.36 13.03
N GLU A 183 16.20 19.95 14.07
CA GLU A 183 15.93 21.35 14.44
C GLU A 183 16.25 22.37 13.33
N SER A 184 17.13 21.99 12.40
CA SER A 184 17.50 22.79 11.23
C SER A 184 16.53 22.66 10.05
N GLU A 185 15.58 21.73 10.10
CA GLU A 185 14.58 21.58 9.04
C GLU A 185 13.66 22.80 9.01
N ILE A 186 13.44 23.36 7.83
CA ILE A 186 12.56 24.51 7.64
C ILE A 186 11.15 24.14 8.09
N GLY A 187 10.58 24.91 9.02
CA GLY A 187 9.23 24.69 9.54
C GLY A 187 9.13 23.67 10.67
N HIS A 188 10.25 23.18 11.21
CA HIS A 188 10.30 22.26 12.37
C HIS A 188 9.46 22.74 13.57
N ASP A 189 8.67 21.83 14.16
CA ASP A 189 7.98 22.05 15.43
C ASP A 189 8.67 21.33 16.59
N ARG A 190 9.30 22.13 17.46
CA ARG A 190 10.04 21.68 18.66
C ARG A 190 9.19 20.90 19.67
N LYS A 191 7.86 21.01 19.62
CA LYS A 191 6.97 20.35 20.59
C LYS A 191 6.53 18.96 20.17
N THR A 192 6.52 18.69 18.87
CA THR A 192 5.83 17.50 18.33
C THR A 192 6.70 16.66 17.41
N GLU A 193 7.85 17.18 16.96
CA GLU A 193 8.70 16.56 15.93
C GLU A 193 10.07 16.11 16.47
N ALA A 194 10.16 15.83 17.78
CA ALA A 194 11.38 15.30 18.39
C ALA A 194 11.83 14.02 17.68
N THR A 195 13.10 13.98 17.29
CA THR A 195 13.66 12.84 16.56
C THR A 195 13.84 11.63 17.46
N HIS A 196 13.46 10.45 16.96
CA HIS A 196 13.64 9.18 17.66
C HIS A 196 13.83 8.03 16.66
N ALA A 197 14.50 6.97 17.09
CA ALA A 197 14.66 5.76 16.29
C ALA A 197 13.34 4.98 16.25
N VAL A 198 13.06 4.40 15.08
CA VAL A 198 11.90 3.57 14.83
C VAL A 198 12.35 2.36 14.02
N THR A 199 11.83 1.18 14.37
CA THR A 199 11.96 -0.04 13.55
C THR A 199 10.58 -0.67 13.42
N LEU A 200 10.14 -0.88 12.18
CA LEU A 200 8.89 -1.60 11.91
C LEU A 200 9.16 -3.11 11.85
N ASP A 201 8.26 -3.90 12.43
CA ASP A 201 8.37 -5.36 12.59
C ASP A 201 7.97 -6.15 11.35
N ALA A 202 7.23 -5.51 10.43
CA ALA A 202 6.70 -6.13 9.24
C ALA A 202 6.78 -5.22 8.00
N ASN A 203 6.84 -5.87 6.85
CA ASN A 203 6.49 -5.24 5.60
C ASN A 203 4.97 -5.05 5.56
N TYR A 204 4.51 -4.04 4.84
CA TYR A 204 3.08 -3.79 4.69
C TYR A 204 2.81 -3.23 3.30
N TYR A 205 1.58 -3.38 2.84
CA TYR A 205 1.07 -2.63 1.70
C TYR A 205 0.46 -1.32 2.17
N ILE A 206 0.66 -0.25 1.42
CA ILE A 206 -0.04 1.03 1.60
C ILE A 206 -0.69 1.46 0.29
N GLY A 207 -1.86 2.10 0.37
CA GLY A 207 -2.56 2.64 -0.79
C GLY A 207 -1.65 3.59 -1.57
N VAL A 208 -1.56 3.38 -2.89
CA VAL A 208 -0.85 4.28 -3.81
C VAL A 208 -1.50 5.67 -3.81
N PHE A 209 -2.83 5.72 -3.64
CA PHE A 209 -3.63 6.92 -3.54
C PHE A 209 -4.43 6.94 -2.23
N PRO A 210 -4.86 8.13 -1.74
CA PRO A 210 -5.98 8.23 -0.82
C PRO A 210 -7.24 7.55 -1.39
N VAL A 211 -8.11 7.04 -0.52
CA VAL A 211 -9.36 6.38 -0.96
C VAL A 211 -10.25 7.39 -1.67
N THR A 212 -10.58 7.12 -2.92
CA THR A 212 -11.41 8.00 -3.75
C THR A 212 -12.88 7.89 -3.41
N GLN A 213 -13.67 8.90 -3.81
CA GLN A 213 -15.12 8.92 -3.65
C GLN A 213 -15.78 7.71 -4.29
N SER A 214 -15.34 7.33 -5.50
CA SER A 214 -15.85 6.14 -6.18
C SER A 214 -15.49 4.86 -5.44
N GLN A 215 -14.24 4.69 -4.98
CA GLN A 215 -13.87 3.49 -4.21
C GLN A 215 -14.66 3.39 -2.90
N TYR A 216 -14.90 4.53 -2.23
CA TYR A 216 -15.65 4.56 -0.98
C TYR A 216 -17.07 4.01 -1.14
N VAL A 217 -17.78 4.43 -2.20
CA VAL A 217 -19.15 3.97 -2.47
C VAL A 217 -19.23 2.52 -2.98
N GLN A 218 -18.11 1.89 -3.36
CA GLN A 218 -18.07 0.45 -3.66
C GLN A 218 -18.11 -0.42 -2.39
N VAL A 219 -17.78 0.18 -1.24
CA VAL A 219 -17.74 -0.50 0.07
C VAL A 219 -18.97 -0.12 0.89
N GLN A 220 -19.30 1.16 0.97
CA GLN A 220 -20.39 1.65 1.82
C GLN A 220 -21.61 2.08 1.00
N THR A 221 -22.78 1.53 1.37
CA THR A 221 -24.06 1.71 0.66
C THR A 221 -24.74 3.05 0.96
N ILE A 222 -24.41 3.70 2.09
CA ILE A 222 -24.94 5.02 2.44
C ILE A 222 -24.13 6.08 1.69
N ARG A 223 -24.76 6.72 0.71
CA ARG A 223 -24.24 7.91 0.05
C ARG A 223 -24.50 9.13 0.92
N TYR A 224 -23.47 9.92 1.22
CA TYR A 224 -23.68 11.29 1.68
C TYR A 224 -24.04 12.16 0.47
N PRO A 225 -25.31 12.61 0.31
CA PRO A 225 -25.81 13.18 -0.95
C PRO A 225 -25.20 14.54 -1.32
N GLU A 226 -24.55 15.22 -0.37
CA GLU A 226 -24.08 16.61 -0.53
C GLU A 226 -22.54 16.76 -0.59
N ALA A 227 -21.77 15.68 -0.45
CA ALA A 227 -20.31 15.74 -0.25
C ALA A 227 -19.47 15.35 -1.46
N PHE A 228 -20.04 14.59 -2.40
CA PHE A 228 -19.33 14.18 -3.61
C PHE A 228 -19.67 15.18 -4.71
N ALA A 229 -18.66 15.93 -5.17
CA ALA A 229 -18.84 16.84 -6.28
C ALA A 229 -19.44 16.05 -7.47
N THR A 230 -20.37 16.65 -8.20
CA THR A 230 -21.04 16.03 -9.34
C THR A 230 -20.07 15.58 -10.45
N ASP A 231 -18.79 15.97 -10.37
CA ASP A 231 -17.66 15.62 -11.24
C ASP A 231 -16.60 14.69 -10.59
N GLY A 232 -16.77 14.25 -9.34
CA GLY A 232 -15.67 13.89 -8.42
C GLY A 232 -15.27 12.41 -8.26
N THR A 233 -15.46 11.53 -9.23
CA THR A 233 -15.27 10.06 -9.04
C THR A 233 -13.87 9.65 -8.56
N MET A 234 -12.82 10.32 -9.05
CA MET A 234 -11.41 10.08 -8.70
C MET A 234 -10.86 11.02 -7.64
N ARG A 235 -11.67 11.94 -7.12
CA ARG A 235 -11.23 12.81 -6.01
C ARG A 235 -11.14 11.98 -4.73
N PRO A 236 -10.29 12.36 -3.76
CA PRO A 236 -10.27 11.70 -2.46
C PRO A 236 -11.61 11.85 -1.75
N THR A 237 -11.99 10.83 -1.00
CA THR A 237 -13.12 10.90 -0.06
C THR A 237 -12.72 11.75 1.13
N THR A 238 -13.55 12.74 1.45
CA THR A 238 -13.40 13.57 2.65
C THR A 238 -14.70 13.63 3.43
N ARG A 239 -14.74 14.40 4.51
CA ARG A 239 -15.89 14.48 5.44
C ARG A 239 -16.26 13.15 6.09
N VAL A 240 -15.26 12.28 6.22
CA VAL A 240 -15.34 11.01 6.92
C VAL A 240 -14.58 11.10 8.24
N SER A 241 -15.23 10.68 9.31
CA SER A 241 -14.66 10.67 10.65
C SER A 241 -13.95 9.34 10.93
N TYR A 242 -12.96 9.36 11.83
CA TYR A 242 -12.29 8.14 12.28
C TYR A 242 -13.30 7.09 12.77
N ASN A 243 -14.34 7.52 13.48
CA ASN A 243 -15.38 6.65 14.01
C ASN A 243 -16.23 5.97 12.92
N GLU A 244 -16.41 6.56 11.74
CA GLU A 244 -17.09 5.88 10.62
C GLU A 244 -16.16 4.91 9.90
N LEU A 245 -14.88 5.28 9.82
CA LEU A 245 -13.88 4.46 9.15
C LEU A 245 -13.66 3.16 9.93
N ARG A 246 -13.61 3.22 11.25
CA ARG A 246 -13.17 2.11 12.09
C ARG A 246 -14.16 1.61 13.15
N ASN A 247 -15.10 2.46 13.59
CA ASN A 247 -16.06 2.14 14.66
C ASN A 247 -17.50 2.08 14.13
N ALA A 248 -18.49 1.80 14.99
CA ALA A 248 -19.89 1.62 14.59
C ALA A 248 -20.70 2.92 14.42
N LYS A 249 -20.10 4.10 14.65
CA LYS A 249 -20.88 5.35 14.77
C LYS A 249 -21.25 5.90 13.40
N GLY A 250 -22.56 6.05 13.13
CA GLY A 250 -23.06 6.67 11.90
C GLY A 250 -23.35 5.70 10.74
N THR A 251 -23.28 4.39 10.98
CA THR A 251 -23.72 3.35 10.05
C THR A 251 -25.25 3.16 10.16
N SER A 252 -25.88 2.42 9.24
CA SER A 252 -27.35 2.21 9.22
C SER A 252 -27.95 1.63 10.52
N ASN A 253 -27.11 1.17 11.45
CA ASN A 253 -27.47 0.68 12.78
C ASN A 253 -27.09 1.66 13.91
N SER A 254 -27.27 2.97 13.72
CA SER A 254 -26.96 4.03 14.71
C SER A 254 -27.65 3.95 16.10
N ASN A 255 -28.26 2.83 16.46
CA ASN A 255 -28.73 2.53 17.83
C ASN A 255 -27.65 1.88 18.72
N VAL A 256 -26.39 1.77 18.27
CA VAL A 256 -25.28 1.31 19.13
C VAL A 256 -25.03 2.37 20.22
N PRO A 257 -25.27 2.07 21.51
CA PRO A 257 -24.99 2.99 22.62
C PRO A 257 -23.52 3.42 22.60
N ALA A 258 -23.24 4.65 23.05
CA ALA A 258 -21.86 5.14 23.08
C ALA A 258 -20.92 4.30 23.97
N ALA A 259 -21.48 3.53 24.90
CA ALA A 259 -20.77 2.55 25.73
C ALA A 259 -20.30 1.31 24.96
N ASP A 260 -20.88 1.01 23.79
CA ASP A 260 -20.50 -0.10 22.92
C ASP A 260 -19.53 0.33 21.80
N PHE A 261 -19.13 1.61 21.75
CA PHE A 261 -17.95 2.00 21.00
C PHE A 261 -16.73 1.43 21.72
N ASN A 262 -16.35 0.22 21.33
CA ASN A 262 -15.13 -0.39 21.77
C ASN A 262 -13.95 0.38 21.15
N TYR A 263 -13.49 1.41 21.86
CA TYR A 263 -12.35 2.26 21.48
C TYR A 263 -11.00 1.57 21.71
N ASP A 264 -10.98 0.37 22.29
CA ASP A 264 -9.75 -0.32 22.64
C ASP A 264 -9.09 -0.85 21.36
N TYR A 265 -8.03 -0.20 20.92
CA TYR A 265 -7.02 -0.85 20.10
C TYR A 265 -6.23 -1.84 20.99
N PRO A 266 -5.79 -3.02 20.51
CA PRO A 266 -5.82 -3.51 19.13
C PRO A 266 -7.08 -4.31 18.79
N ASN A 267 -8.28 -3.72 18.85
CA ASN A 267 -9.46 -4.40 18.35
C ASN A 267 -9.63 -4.21 16.84
N ILE A 268 -10.02 -5.30 16.18
CA ILE A 268 -10.47 -5.39 14.80
C ILE A 268 -11.50 -4.27 14.53
N PRO A 269 -11.45 -3.54 13.38
CA PRO A 269 -12.46 -2.57 13.02
C PRO A 269 -13.87 -3.15 13.16
N HIS A 270 -14.80 -2.35 13.69
CA HIS A 270 -16.17 -2.79 13.88
C HIS A 270 -16.77 -3.26 12.55
N SER A 271 -17.52 -4.38 12.53
CA SER A 271 -18.04 -4.99 11.29
C SER A 271 -18.85 -4.04 10.42
N ASP A 272 -19.58 -3.12 11.05
CA ASP A 272 -20.43 -2.15 10.34
C ASP A 272 -19.67 -0.89 9.85
N SER A 273 -18.43 -0.68 10.32
CA SER A 273 -17.58 0.44 9.87
C SER A 273 -17.16 0.28 8.41
N PHE A 274 -16.67 1.35 7.77
CA PHE A 274 -16.11 1.24 6.41
C PHE A 274 -15.04 0.14 6.31
N LEU A 275 -14.09 0.10 7.25
CA LEU A 275 -13.02 -0.89 7.27
C LEU A 275 -13.56 -2.29 7.57
N GLY A 276 -14.55 -2.44 8.44
CA GLY A 276 -15.21 -3.73 8.70
C GLY A 276 -15.92 -4.28 7.47
N LEU A 277 -16.62 -3.42 6.74
CA LEU A 277 -17.26 -3.77 5.47
C LEU A 277 -16.23 -4.11 4.39
N LEU A 278 -15.12 -3.35 4.30
CA LEU A 278 -14.03 -3.64 3.37
C LEU A 278 -13.37 -4.99 3.67
N ARG A 279 -13.10 -5.27 4.95
CA ARG A 279 -12.56 -6.56 5.41
C ARG A 279 -13.52 -7.71 5.06
N THR A 280 -14.82 -7.54 5.32
CA THR A 280 -15.84 -8.53 4.98
C THR A 280 -15.91 -8.77 3.47
N LYS A 281 -15.84 -7.71 2.68
CA LYS A 281 -15.93 -7.76 1.22
C LYS A 281 -14.72 -8.42 0.57
N THR A 282 -13.53 -8.22 1.13
CA THR A 282 -12.25 -8.63 0.50
C THR A 282 -11.61 -9.85 1.14
N GLY A 283 -11.93 -10.14 2.40
CA GLY A 283 -11.19 -11.12 3.22
C GLY A 283 -9.80 -10.64 3.68
N LEU A 284 -9.44 -9.39 3.40
CA LEU A 284 -8.11 -8.84 3.68
C LEU A 284 -8.16 -7.89 4.89
N ALA A 285 -7.13 -7.93 5.74
CA ALA A 285 -7.05 -7.20 7.01
C ALA A 285 -6.75 -5.68 6.88
N PHE A 286 -7.45 -4.98 5.97
CA PHE A 286 -7.29 -3.55 5.75
C PHE A 286 -7.51 -2.71 7.01
N ASP A 287 -6.67 -1.70 7.23
CA ASP A 287 -6.85 -0.70 8.28
C ASP A 287 -6.30 0.67 7.82
N LEU A 288 -6.30 1.66 8.71
CA LEU A 288 -5.51 2.88 8.53
C LEU A 288 -4.01 2.58 8.75
N PRO A 289 -3.07 3.35 8.15
CA PRO A 289 -1.67 3.26 8.53
C PRO A 289 -1.46 3.75 9.97
N SER A 290 -0.48 3.17 10.68
CA SER A 290 0.08 3.84 11.86
C SER A 290 0.76 5.14 11.46
N GLU A 291 0.96 6.04 12.42
CA GLU A 291 1.68 7.30 12.19
C GLU A 291 3.10 7.04 11.68
N ALA A 292 3.79 6.04 12.25
CA ALA A 292 5.12 5.63 11.83
C ALA A 292 5.12 5.03 10.41
N GLN A 293 4.15 4.16 10.08
CA GLN A 293 4.00 3.60 8.74
C GLN A 293 3.72 4.71 7.70
N TRP A 294 2.90 5.69 8.05
CA TRP A 294 2.60 6.81 7.16
C TRP A 294 3.85 7.64 6.88
N GLU A 295 4.59 8.02 7.94
CA GLU A 295 5.78 8.86 7.78
C GLU A 295 6.89 8.14 7.02
N PHE A 296 7.15 6.86 7.34
CA PHE A 296 8.13 6.04 6.62
C PHE A 296 7.82 5.97 5.12
N ALA A 297 6.55 5.69 4.78
CA ALA A 297 6.08 5.67 3.40
C ALA A 297 6.19 7.03 2.72
N SER A 298 5.91 8.13 3.44
CA SER A 298 5.99 9.48 2.88
C SER A 298 7.42 9.81 2.43
N ARG A 299 8.39 9.48 3.29
CA ARG A 299 9.83 9.74 3.10
C ARG A 299 10.42 8.97 1.93
N ALA A 300 9.92 7.76 1.66
CA ALA A 300 10.40 6.92 0.56
C ALA A 300 11.93 6.73 0.56
N GLY A 301 12.51 6.53 1.75
CA GLY A 301 13.95 6.39 1.95
C GLY A 301 14.73 7.71 2.11
N ASN A 302 14.07 8.86 2.02
CA ASN A 302 14.70 10.17 2.23
C ASN A 302 14.67 10.60 3.71
N GLY A 303 15.72 11.31 4.14
CA GLY A 303 15.85 11.83 5.51
C GLY A 303 15.11 13.14 5.76
N SER A 304 15.39 13.79 6.89
CA SER A 304 14.90 15.14 7.21
C SER A 304 15.44 16.20 6.23
N GLY A 305 14.68 17.28 6.03
CA GLY A 305 15.05 18.37 5.12
C GLY A 305 14.71 18.16 3.64
N TYR A 306 14.12 17.02 3.30
CA TYR A 306 13.76 16.64 1.93
C TYR A 306 12.31 16.20 1.83
N TRP A 307 11.72 16.45 0.66
CA TRP A 307 10.49 15.81 0.24
C TRP A 307 10.75 14.36 -0.18
N GLY A 308 9.70 13.56 -0.31
CA GLY A 308 9.80 12.13 -0.61
C GLY A 308 10.31 11.79 -2.01
N ASP A 309 10.48 12.76 -2.91
CA ASP A 309 11.18 12.61 -4.20
C ASP A 309 12.68 12.94 -4.11
N GLY A 310 13.18 13.27 -2.91
CA GLY A 310 14.56 13.68 -2.65
C GLY A 310 14.85 15.16 -2.90
N SER A 311 13.86 15.96 -3.31
CA SER A 311 14.04 17.40 -3.47
C SER A 311 14.09 18.11 -2.11
N ALA A 312 14.90 19.17 -1.99
CA ALA A 312 15.06 19.89 -0.73
C ALA A 312 13.79 20.68 -0.37
N ILE A 313 13.50 20.81 0.93
CA ILE A 313 12.54 21.79 1.44
C ILE A 313 13.18 23.17 1.35
N LEU A 314 12.54 24.08 0.61
CA LEU A 314 13.01 25.43 0.31
C LEU A 314 12.29 26.50 1.14
N SER A 315 11.07 26.23 1.59
CA SER A 315 10.23 27.23 2.26
C SER A 315 9.23 26.60 3.22
N ALA A 316 8.93 27.32 4.30
CA ALA A 316 7.90 26.98 5.27
C ALA A 316 6.49 27.39 4.79
N ASP A 317 6.39 28.33 3.85
CA ASP A 317 5.11 28.89 3.40
C ASP A 317 4.75 28.38 2.01
N GLN A 318 5.39 28.93 0.98
CA GLN A 318 5.24 28.51 -0.41
C GLN A 318 6.52 27.87 -0.93
N ASP A 319 6.48 26.55 -1.13
CA ASP A 319 7.61 25.75 -1.60
C ASP A 319 7.35 25.27 -3.04
N ALA A 320 8.30 25.59 -3.93
CA ALA A 320 8.21 25.29 -5.36
C ALA A 320 8.44 23.80 -5.69
N ASN A 321 9.13 23.05 -4.83
CA ASN A 321 9.27 21.61 -4.97
C ASN A 321 7.98 20.91 -4.53
N LEU A 322 7.40 21.33 -3.39
CA LEU A 322 6.10 20.83 -2.95
C LEU A 322 4.99 21.08 -3.97
N ALA A 323 5.00 22.23 -4.67
CA ALA A 323 3.99 22.56 -5.68
C ALA A 323 3.92 21.53 -6.82
N LYS A 324 4.95 20.70 -7.02
CA LYS A 324 4.99 19.60 -8.01
C LYS A 324 4.49 18.28 -7.43
N LEU A 325 4.51 18.12 -6.11
CA LEU A 325 4.21 16.88 -5.40
C LEU A 325 2.76 16.81 -4.88
N GLY A 326 2.07 17.95 -4.78
CA GLY A 326 0.66 17.90 -4.42
C GLY A 326 -0.10 19.22 -4.47
N ARG A 327 -1.41 19.10 -4.21
CA ARG A 327 -2.35 20.22 -4.16
C ARG A 327 -2.25 20.92 -2.81
N VAL A 328 -1.94 22.20 -2.82
CA VAL A 328 -1.70 23.03 -1.63
C VAL A 328 -2.35 24.40 -1.78
N SER A 329 -2.32 25.20 -0.72
CA SER A 329 -3.06 26.48 -0.64
C SER A 329 -2.67 27.54 -1.67
N TYR A 330 -1.48 27.41 -2.27
CA TYR A 330 -0.84 28.40 -3.15
C TYR A 330 -0.65 27.92 -4.60
N ASN A 331 -1.16 26.73 -4.96
CA ASN A 331 -1.21 26.25 -6.35
C ASN A 331 -2.66 25.92 -6.79
N SER A 332 -3.61 26.70 -6.26
CA SER A 332 -5.03 26.61 -6.60
C SER A 332 -5.46 27.72 -7.54
N ASP A 333 -5.83 27.34 -8.77
CA ASP A 333 -6.33 28.27 -9.80
C ASP A 333 -7.78 28.74 -9.57
N SER A 334 -8.50 28.13 -8.61
CA SER A 334 -9.90 28.43 -8.30
C SER A 334 -10.07 29.31 -7.07
N GLU A 335 -11.05 30.21 -7.12
CA GLU A 335 -11.52 30.99 -5.96
C GLU A 335 -11.99 30.08 -4.81
N THR A 336 -12.50 28.89 -5.12
CA THR A 336 -12.81 27.83 -4.17
C THR A 336 -11.66 26.84 -4.11
N LYS A 337 -10.82 26.92 -3.07
CA LYS A 337 -9.80 25.90 -2.80
C LYS A 337 -10.50 24.55 -2.59
N GLN A 338 -10.12 23.52 -3.36
CA GLN A 338 -10.75 22.20 -3.33
C GLN A 338 -9.74 21.09 -3.65
N THR A 339 -10.13 19.84 -3.33
CA THR A 339 -9.42 18.63 -3.71
C THR A 339 -9.33 18.48 -5.24
N VAL A 340 -8.35 17.72 -5.72
CA VAL A 340 -8.25 17.31 -7.12
C VAL A 340 -8.30 15.79 -7.24
N ALA A 341 -8.42 15.26 -8.45
CA ALA A 341 -8.31 13.83 -8.69
C ALA A 341 -6.98 13.30 -8.14
N VAL A 342 -6.98 12.15 -7.47
CA VAL A 342 -5.77 11.53 -6.95
C VAL A 342 -4.80 11.22 -8.11
N GLY A 343 -3.50 11.38 -7.87
CA GLY A 343 -2.47 11.22 -8.90
C GLY A 343 -2.38 12.36 -9.91
N SER A 344 -2.86 13.57 -9.56
CA SER A 344 -2.70 14.76 -10.41
C SER A 344 -1.31 15.40 -10.32
N TYR A 345 -0.55 15.05 -9.29
CA TYR A 345 0.81 15.56 -9.02
C TYR A 345 1.82 14.43 -9.04
N ALA A 346 3.12 14.76 -9.05
CA ALA A 346 4.17 13.75 -9.06
C ALA A 346 4.17 12.92 -7.75
N PRO A 347 4.46 11.61 -7.82
CA PRO A 347 4.57 10.77 -6.64
C PRO A 347 5.90 11.00 -5.90
N ASN A 348 6.02 10.41 -4.72
CA ASN A 348 7.33 10.24 -4.08
C ASN A 348 8.18 9.16 -4.78
N ALA A 349 9.42 8.94 -4.32
CA ALA A 349 10.36 8.00 -4.93
C ALA A 349 9.91 6.52 -4.95
N TRP A 350 8.86 6.16 -4.20
CA TRP A 350 8.26 4.82 -4.19
C TRP A 350 6.99 4.71 -5.03
N GLY A 351 6.62 5.76 -5.76
CA GLY A 351 5.42 5.77 -6.60
C GLY A 351 4.13 5.97 -5.82
N ILE A 352 4.18 6.55 -4.61
CA ILE A 352 3.02 6.85 -3.78
C ILE A 352 2.63 8.31 -4.00
N TYR A 353 1.36 8.53 -4.34
CA TYR A 353 0.83 9.83 -4.73
C TYR A 353 0.11 10.51 -3.56
N ASP A 354 0.00 11.83 -3.67
CA ASP A 354 -0.75 12.68 -2.74
C ASP A 354 -0.33 12.50 -1.27
N MET A 355 0.94 12.15 -1.00
CA MET A 355 1.49 12.12 0.36
C MET A 355 1.69 13.54 0.94
N TYR A 356 1.65 14.55 0.07
CA TYR A 356 2.00 15.94 0.37
C TYR A 356 0.91 16.90 -0.12
N GLY A 357 -0.14 17.11 0.66
CA GLY A 357 -1.30 17.93 0.30
C GLY A 357 -2.48 17.11 -0.24
N ASN A 358 -3.34 17.75 -1.04
CA ASN A 358 -4.66 17.28 -1.43
C ASN A 358 -5.58 17.11 -0.21
N VAL A 359 -5.42 16.09 0.63
CA VAL A 359 -6.19 15.90 1.86
C VAL A 359 -5.29 15.47 3.00
N TRP A 360 -5.60 15.94 4.20
CA TRP A 360 -5.09 15.29 5.40
C TRP A 360 -5.56 13.84 5.45
N GLU A 361 -4.78 12.98 6.09
CA GLU A 361 -5.10 11.56 6.17
C GLU A 361 -5.10 11.07 7.61
N TRP A 362 -6.17 10.38 8.00
CA TRP A 362 -6.28 9.72 9.31
C TRP A 362 -5.23 8.61 9.49
N CYS A 363 -4.62 8.55 10.68
CA CYS A 363 -3.79 7.44 11.14
C CYS A 363 -4.46 6.70 12.31
N LEU A 364 -4.00 5.49 12.62
CA LEU A 364 -4.49 4.67 13.75
C LEU A 364 -4.29 5.36 15.12
N ASP A 365 -3.18 6.05 15.27
CA ASP A 365 -2.65 6.53 16.53
C ASP A 365 -3.56 7.54 17.23
N TRP A 366 -3.70 7.37 18.54
CA TRP A 366 -4.08 8.47 19.41
C TRP A 366 -2.97 9.53 19.42
N TYR A 367 -3.36 10.80 19.39
CA TYR A 367 -2.39 11.88 19.40
C TYR A 367 -1.73 11.99 20.77
N ALA A 368 -0.40 12.04 20.79
CA ALA A 368 0.42 12.48 21.89
C ALA A 368 1.51 13.43 21.37
N ALA A 369 1.85 14.46 22.16
CA ALA A 369 2.87 15.42 21.76
C ALA A 369 4.26 14.76 21.68
N ASP A 370 4.60 13.97 22.70
CA ASP A 370 5.81 13.14 22.72
C ASP A 370 5.44 11.70 22.40
N ILE A 371 6.09 11.16 21.36
CA ILE A 371 5.95 9.78 20.88
C ILE A 371 7.30 9.06 20.82
N SER A 372 8.36 9.68 21.34
CA SER A 372 9.73 9.16 21.21
C SER A 372 9.93 7.79 21.85
N ALA A 373 9.10 7.44 22.84
CA ALA A 373 9.12 6.15 23.52
C ALA A 373 8.37 5.02 22.77
N LEU A 374 7.66 5.32 21.68
CA LEU A 374 6.83 4.32 20.98
C LEU A 374 7.62 3.40 20.04
N ASN A 375 8.82 3.80 19.61
CA ASN A 375 9.68 3.01 18.72
C ASN A 375 8.95 2.47 17.45
N GLY A 376 7.95 3.20 16.94
CA GLY A 376 7.15 2.81 15.77
C GLY A 376 5.84 2.09 16.05
N GLU A 377 5.58 1.73 17.32
CA GLU A 377 4.31 1.14 17.72
C GLU A 377 3.17 2.16 17.60
N VAL A 378 1.97 1.65 17.36
CA VAL A 378 0.75 2.46 17.37
C VAL A 378 0.52 3.00 18.78
N ASN A 379 0.34 4.32 18.92
CA ASN A 379 -0.06 4.91 20.20
C ASN A 379 -1.50 4.53 20.54
N GLN A 380 -1.66 3.61 21.50
CA GLN A 380 -2.96 3.12 21.95
C GLN A 380 -3.54 3.94 23.11
N THR A 381 -2.73 4.80 23.73
CA THR A 381 -3.13 5.56 24.90
C THR A 381 -4.18 6.60 24.51
N SER A 382 -5.44 6.31 24.87
CA SER A 382 -6.57 7.17 24.56
C SER A 382 -6.31 8.62 24.98
N SER A 383 -6.63 9.55 24.07
CA SER A 383 -6.43 10.98 24.26
C SER A 383 -7.60 11.77 23.65
N ASP A 384 -7.55 13.09 23.71
CA ASP A 384 -8.65 13.93 23.19
C ASP A 384 -8.76 13.93 21.65
N GLY A 385 -7.91 13.21 20.91
CA GLY A 385 -7.99 13.15 19.45
C GLY A 385 -6.99 12.20 18.78
N ARG A 386 -7.25 11.93 17.50
CA ARG A 386 -6.43 11.09 16.62
C ARG A 386 -5.42 11.90 15.83
N VAL A 387 -4.41 11.20 15.32
CA VAL A 387 -3.40 11.74 14.41
C VAL A 387 -3.95 11.90 13.00
N ARG A 388 -3.52 12.98 12.32
CA ARG A 388 -3.62 13.13 10.86
C ARG A 388 -2.31 13.65 10.28
N ARG A 389 -1.98 13.26 9.05
CA ARG A 389 -0.71 13.59 8.38
C ARG A 389 -0.92 14.09 6.94
N GLY A 390 0.12 14.66 6.34
CA GLY A 390 0.20 14.98 4.90
C GLY A 390 -0.16 16.40 4.47
N GLY A 391 -0.91 17.16 5.27
CA GLY A 391 -1.44 18.45 4.83
C GLY A 391 -2.59 18.31 3.83
N SER A 392 -3.20 19.42 3.42
CA SER A 392 -4.34 19.41 2.48
C SER A 392 -4.22 20.52 1.44
N PHE A 393 -5.22 20.63 0.57
CA PHE A 393 -5.35 21.76 -0.36
C PHE A 393 -5.46 23.14 0.32
N TYR A 394 -5.65 23.20 1.65
CA TYR A 394 -5.58 24.44 2.45
C TYR A 394 -4.22 24.68 3.12
N SER A 395 -3.31 23.71 3.06
CA SER A 395 -2.03 23.76 3.78
C SER A 395 -0.98 24.60 3.06
N THR A 396 -0.10 25.20 3.86
CA THR A 396 1.21 25.71 3.43
C THR A 396 2.24 24.60 3.51
N ALA A 397 3.46 24.87 3.03
CA ALA A 397 4.53 23.86 2.99
C ALA A 397 4.87 23.27 4.36
N THR A 398 4.84 24.07 5.42
CA THR A 398 5.10 23.59 6.79
C THR A 398 4.21 22.43 7.19
N ALA A 399 2.92 22.50 6.86
CA ALA A 399 1.95 21.50 7.28
C ALA A 399 1.96 20.23 6.40
N CYS A 400 2.63 20.26 5.25
CA CYS A 400 2.74 19.12 4.35
C CYS A 400 4.01 18.29 4.57
N ARG A 401 5.01 18.77 5.34
CA ARG A 401 6.28 18.04 5.53
C ARG A 401 6.05 16.62 6.05
N SER A 402 6.96 15.70 5.71
CA SER A 402 6.91 14.33 6.19
C SER A 402 6.82 14.25 7.71
N ALA A 403 7.52 15.10 8.45
CA ALA A 403 7.50 15.12 9.92
C ALA A 403 6.32 15.91 10.52
N ALA A 404 5.55 16.66 9.73
CA ALA A 404 4.55 17.59 10.27
C ALA A 404 3.37 16.86 10.92
N ARG A 405 3.22 17.03 12.24
CA ARG A 405 2.12 16.46 13.02
C ARG A 405 1.13 17.58 13.34
N SER A 406 -0.04 17.57 12.70
CA SER A 406 -1.09 18.53 13.06
C SER A 406 -1.56 18.29 14.50
N TYR A 407 -2.17 19.33 15.10
CA TYR A 407 -2.92 19.24 16.37
C TYR A 407 -3.89 18.06 16.40
N LYS A 408 -4.13 17.53 17.61
CA LYS A 408 -5.15 16.50 17.91
C LYS A 408 -6.49 16.80 17.26
N VAL A 409 -7.08 15.80 16.60
CA VAL A 409 -8.39 15.92 15.96
C VAL A 409 -9.38 14.95 16.58
N SER A 410 -10.52 15.46 17.04
CA SER A 410 -11.60 14.61 17.58
C SER A 410 -11.96 13.49 16.60
N SER A 411 -12.13 12.26 17.11
CA SER A 411 -12.48 11.07 16.32
C SER A 411 -13.82 11.18 15.56
N ASP A 412 -14.68 12.12 15.97
CA ASP A 412 -15.97 12.42 15.32
C ASP A 412 -15.87 13.52 14.25
N LYS A 413 -14.71 14.16 14.10
CA LYS A 413 -14.56 15.31 13.21
C LYS A 413 -14.68 14.87 11.75
N ARG A 414 -15.41 15.67 10.96
CA ARG A 414 -15.56 15.55 9.52
C ARG A 414 -15.18 16.87 8.88
N ASN A 415 -14.06 16.91 8.16
CA ASN A 415 -13.64 18.11 7.41
C ASN A 415 -13.65 17.82 5.91
N ASP A 416 -13.88 18.85 5.12
CA ASP A 416 -13.81 18.79 3.65
C ASP A 416 -12.39 18.52 3.11
N ASP A 417 -11.38 18.70 3.94
CA ASP A 417 -9.96 18.53 3.65
C ASP A 417 -9.31 17.33 4.35
N LEU A 418 -10.11 16.47 4.99
CA LEU A 418 -9.65 15.30 5.74
C LEU A 418 -10.26 14.02 5.17
N GLY A 419 -9.40 13.17 4.64
CA GLY A 419 -9.69 11.84 4.12
C GLY A 419 -8.81 10.78 4.78
N PHE A 420 -8.45 9.75 4.02
CA PHE A 420 -7.63 8.64 4.51
C PHE A 420 -7.05 7.83 3.35
N ARG A 421 -5.98 7.08 3.65
CA ARG A 421 -5.49 5.98 2.81
C ARG A 421 -5.48 4.69 3.61
N LEU A 422 -5.38 3.57 2.89
CA LEU A 422 -5.41 2.23 3.47
C LEU A 422 -4.00 1.70 3.68
N ALA A 423 -3.82 0.92 4.73
CA ALA A 423 -2.70 0.01 4.93
C ALA A 423 -3.23 -1.42 5.03
N LEU A 424 -2.38 -2.37 4.66
CA LEU A 424 -2.65 -3.80 4.77
C LEU A 424 -1.37 -4.50 5.25
N PRO A 425 -1.38 -5.12 6.44
CA PRO A 425 -0.26 -5.94 6.89
C PRO A 425 0.03 -7.08 5.92
N ILE A 426 1.30 -7.38 5.70
CA ILE A 426 1.72 -8.62 5.03
C ILE A 426 1.91 -9.65 6.14
N ALA A 427 1.06 -10.68 6.16
CA ALA A 427 1.13 -11.72 7.18
C ALA A 427 2.50 -12.39 7.17
N ASN A 428 3.11 -12.54 8.36
CA ASN A 428 4.30 -13.36 8.51
C ASN A 428 3.86 -14.84 8.49
N ALA A 429 4.68 -15.75 7.95
CA ALA A 429 4.34 -17.18 7.95
C ALA A 429 4.21 -17.81 9.36
N ALA A 430 4.63 -17.08 10.41
CA ALA A 430 4.55 -17.53 11.80
C ALA A 430 3.16 -17.31 12.45
N ASP A 431 2.27 -16.53 11.83
CA ASP A 431 0.95 -16.19 12.42
C ASP A 431 -0.16 -17.19 12.06
N GLY A 432 0.22 -18.38 11.58
CA GLY A 432 -0.68 -19.47 11.22
C GLY A 432 -0.64 -20.62 12.22
N GLU A 433 -1.20 -20.43 13.42
CA GLU A 433 -1.72 -21.51 14.27
C GLU A 433 -3.10 -21.16 14.85
#